data_AF-A0ABD5MA47-F1
#
_entry.id   AF-A0ABD5MA47-F1
#
_cell.length_a   1.000
_cell.length_b   1.000
_cell.length_c   1.000
_cell.angle_alpha   90.00
_cell.angle_beta   90.00
_cell.angle_gamma   90.00
#
_symmetry.space_group_name_H-M   'P 1'
#
loop_
_entity.id
_entity.type
_entity.pdbx_description
1 polymer ?
#
loop_
_entity_poly.entity_id
_entity_poly.type
_entity_poly.pdbx_seq_one_letter_code
_entity_poly.pdbx_strand_id
1 'polypeptide(L)'
;MNRTRRAALAGIAAVGGASLAGCVGTPATDSAGRSADESDGESPPPTVDDGYHLAYEAESLVSESLDGGVSKDGIPSVDDPIFRPIAETDPPGNEPVFGVVRGGEAKAYPRRILSHHEIVNDEVGGEPVAVTYCPLTGMAQGFHRGDTTFGVSGRLVNSNLIMYDRATDSWWPQMLATGIDGPMAGETLDEFSVAWTTAGDWATRHPDSLLMTEETGYVRRYDEDPYGSYVPLSGYYSRNGTRFPALASPEAGHAKSVVVGARTETGAVAFDEATLRSERVLTGTVGDGGAAVVAVADQTLSTGHVYRNPDSAAVEPDGDEYRVNGEDGFAAADLPLERLLAFDAMWFAWAGFYPDTTFVGEHTGAGDGR
;
A
#
# COMPACT_ATOMS: atom_id res chain seq x y z
N MET A 1 -11.80 54.13 15.94
CA MET A 1 -11.79 54.84 17.25
C MET A 1 -11.68 53.79 18.35
N ASN A 2 -10.49 53.28 18.64
CA ASN A 2 -9.57 53.74 19.71
C ASN A 2 -10.16 53.66 21.14
N ARG A 3 -9.92 52.56 21.87
CA ARG A 3 -8.81 52.41 22.84
C ARG A 3 -9.13 51.32 23.88
N THR A 4 -8.40 50.21 23.83
CA THR A 4 -8.01 49.42 25.01
C THR A 4 -6.62 49.87 25.46
N ARG A 5 -6.47 50.22 26.74
CA ARG A 5 -5.18 50.34 27.43
C ARG A 5 -5.40 49.97 28.89
N ARG A 6 -4.69 48.94 29.36
CA ARG A 6 -3.99 48.93 30.64
C ARG A 6 -2.86 47.90 30.56
N ALA A 7 -1.65 48.42 30.63
CA ALA A 7 -0.42 47.67 30.84
C ALA A 7 0.01 47.82 32.30
N ALA A 8 0.65 46.80 32.86
CA ALA A 8 1.63 46.95 33.92
C ALA A 8 2.61 45.76 33.87
N LEU A 9 3.90 46.11 33.88
CA LEU A 9 5.10 45.28 33.86
C LEU A 9 5.42 44.66 35.22
N ALA A 10 6.09 43.50 35.20
CA ALA A 10 7.21 43.09 36.08
C ALA A 10 7.63 41.66 35.65
N GLY A 11 8.88 41.23 35.59
CA GLY A 11 10.19 41.80 35.93
C GLY A 11 11.28 40.79 35.53
N ILE A 12 12.48 41.30 35.26
CA ILE A 12 13.69 40.58 34.83
C ILE A 12 14.45 40.04 36.05
N ALA A 13 15.06 38.86 35.95
CA ALA A 13 16.27 38.52 36.69
C ALA A 13 17.20 37.63 35.85
N ALA A 14 18.39 38.16 35.55
CA ALA A 14 19.54 37.46 35.02
C ALA A 14 20.64 37.45 36.10
N VAL A 15 21.32 36.32 36.29
CA VAL A 15 22.62 36.24 36.98
C VAL A 15 23.47 35.23 36.23
N GLY A 16 24.68 35.65 35.84
CA GLY A 16 25.67 34.80 35.17
C GLY A 16 26.86 34.46 36.07
N GLY A 17 27.61 33.44 35.62
CA GLY A 17 29.07 33.41 35.59
C GLY A 17 29.82 32.80 36.77
N ALA A 18 30.51 31.68 36.52
CA ALA A 18 31.91 31.49 36.94
C ALA A 18 32.59 30.39 36.10
N SER A 19 33.68 30.77 35.46
CA SER A 19 34.65 29.94 34.75
C SER A 19 35.91 29.78 35.61
N LEU A 20 36.58 28.62 35.55
CA LEU A 20 38.01 28.50 35.85
C LEU A 20 38.65 27.49 34.90
N ALA A 21 39.68 27.98 34.20
CA ALA A 21 40.61 27.23 33.37
C ALA A 21 41.93 27.03 34.12
N GLY A 22 42.66 25.96 33.78
CA GLY A 22 44.05 25.73 34.18
C GLY A 22 44.72 24.66 33.32
N CYS A 23 45.66 25.09 32.46
CA CYS A 23 46.47 24.33 31.49
C CYS A 23 47.54 23.42 32.17
N VAL A 24 48.30 22.49 31.57
CA VAL A 24 49.12 22.45 30.33
C VAL A 24 49.60 20.99 30.11
N GLY A 25 49.78 20.54 28.85
CA GLY A 25 50.79 19.52 28.51
C GLY A 25 50.50 18.64 27.29
N THR A 26 51.18 18.88 26.16
CA THR A 26 51.28 17.96 24.99
C THR A 26 52.66 17.25 25.06
N PRO A 27 52.85 16.06 24.43
CA PRO A 27 53.09 16.00 22.99
C PRO A 27 52.42 14.81 22.26
N ALA A 28 52.46 14.93 20.93
CA ALA A 28 51.93 14.05 19.89
C ALA A 28 52.16 12.54 20.07
N THR A 29 51.14 11.78 19.68
CA THR A 29 51.27 10.45 19.07
C THR A 29 50.19 10.29 18.01
N ASP A 30 50.63 10.03 16.77
CA ASP A 30 49.80 9.53 15.68
C ASP A 30 49.00 8.30 16.13
N SER A 31 47.69 8.37 16.01
CA SER A 31 46.84 7.19 15.96
C SER A 31 45.72 7.45 14.98
N ALA A 32 45.71 6.63 13.92
CA ALA A 32 44.68 6.58 12.90
C ALA A 32 43.28 6.70 13.50
N GLY A 33 42.62 7.82 13.23
CA GLY A 33 41.19 7.96 13.45
C GLY A 33 40.47 7.10 12.43
N ARG A 34 40.10 5.88 12.84
CA ARG A 34 38.86 5.29 12.35
C ARG A 34 37.75 6.21 12.82
N SER A 35 37.26 7.05 11.91
CA SER A 35 35.95 7.67 12.07
C SER A 35 34.92 6.55 11.89
N ALA A 36 34.63 5.85 12.98
CA ALA A 36 33.35 5.20 13.14
C ALA A 36 32.39 6.32 13.56
N ASP A 37 31.74 6.91 12.55
CA ASP A 37 30.45 7.55 12.73
C ASP A 37 29.45 6.53 12.19
N GLU A 38 29.26 5.43 12.92
CA GLU A 38 28.07 4.61 12.76
C GLU A 38 26.95 5.44 13.39
N SER A 39 26.25 6.20 12.57
CA SER A 39 24.97 6.76 12.98
C SER A 39 24.04 5.59 13.29
N ASP A 40 23.51 5.55 14.51
CA ASP A 40 22.39 4.71 14.94
C ASP A 40 21.07 5.04 14.18
N GLY A 41 21.15 5.34 12.88
CA GLY A 41 20.02 5.66 12.01
C GLY A 41 19.51 4.40 11.33
N GLU A 42 18.19 4.24 11.28
CA GLU A 42 17.54 3.23 10.43
C GLU A 42 18.08 3.35 8.99
N SER A 43 18.38 2.22 8.36
CA SER A 43 18.74 2.17 6.95
C SER A 43 17.53 2.56 6.08
N PRO A 44 17.75 3.19 4.90
CA PRO A 44 16.66 3.41 3.94
C PRO A 44 15.94 2.10 3.58
N PRO A 45 14.66 2.16 3.17
CA PRO A 45 13.94 0.96 2.76
C PRO A 45 14.58 0.34 1.50
N PRO A 46 14.48 -0.99 1.32
CA PRO A 46 14.91 -1.67 0.10
C PRO A 46 14.22 -1.12 -1.15
N THR A 47 15.00 -0.98 -2.22
CA THR A 47 14.53 -0.52 -3.53
C THR A 47 14.95 -1.52 -4.62
N VAL A 48 14.25 -1.46 -5.75
CA VAL A 48 14.57 -2.23 -6.96
C VAL A 48 15.12 -1.31 -8.05
N ASP A 49 16.03 -1.84 -8.87
CA ASP A 49 16.68 -1.08 -9.94
C ASP A 49 15.68 -0.70 -11.07
N ASP A 50 14.74 -1.59 -11.37
CA ASP A 50 13.75 -1.42 -12.42
C ASP A 50 12.53 -0.67 -11.87
N GLY A 51 12.41 0.60 -12.25
CA GLY A 51 11.26 1.42 -11.91
C GLY A 51 10.00 1.06 -12.70
N TYR A 52 8.86 1.57 -12.25
CA TYR A 52 7.61 1.43 -12.98
C TYR A 52 7.34 2.60 -13.92
N HIS A 53 6.46 2.38 -14.91
CA HIS A 53 5.93 3.45 -15.73
C HIS A 53 5.26 4.53 -14.86
N LEU A 54 5.71 5.78 -15.00
CA LEU A 54 5.09 6.95 -14.38
C LEU A 54 4.54 7.85 -15.49
N ALA A 55 3.25 8.18 -15.41
CA ALA A 55 2.61 9.13 -16.34
C ALA A 55 2.89 10.59 -15.97
N TYR A 56 3.40 10.83 -14.75
CA TYR A 56 3.62 12.17 -14.20
C TYR A 56 5.01 12.26 -13.58
N GLU A 57 5.66 13.41 -13.74
CA GLU A 57 6.91 13.73 -13.07
C GLU A 57 6.71 13.90 -11.56
N ALA A 58 7.72 13.54 -10.77
CA ALA A 58 7.68 13.65 -9.31
C ALA A 58 7.30 15.05 -8.81
N GLU A 59 7.86 16.11 -9.41
CA GLU A 59 7.53 17.50 -9.05
C GLU A 59 6.05 17.83 -9.25
N SER A 60 5.43 17.28 -10.31
CA SER A 60 4.00 17.47 -10.56
C SER A 60 3.15 16.75 -9.51
N LEU A 61 3.54 15.53 -9.11
CA LEU A 61 2.87 14.79 -8.03
C LEU A 61 3.00 15.50 -6.68
N VAL A 62 4.15 16.09 -6.37
CA VAL A 62 4.34 16.91 -5.16
C VAL A 62 3.44 18.16 -5.20
N SER A 63 3.36 18.84 -6.35
CA SER A 63 2.50 20.03 -6.51
C SER A 63 1.01 19.70 -6.37
N GLU A 64 0.58 18.54 -6.86
CA GLU A 64 -0.81 18.04 -6.76
C GLU A 64 -1.11 17.38 -5.41
N SER A 65 -0.11 17.25 -4.52
CA SER A 65 -0.31 16.65 -3.19
C SER A 65 -1.09 17.59 -2.26
N LEU A 66 -2.20 17.09 -1.75
CA LEU A 66 -3.14 17.81 -0.89
C LEU A 66 -3.00 17.40 0.59
N ASP A 67 -3.41 18.29 1.48
CA ASP A 67 -3.58 17.99 2.91
C ASP A 67 -4.82 17.10 3.11
N GLY A 68 -4.64 15.93 3.74
CA GLY A 68 -5.70 14.97 4.00
C GLY A 68 -6.64 15.36 5.15
N GLY A 69 -6.36 16.46 5.85
CA GLY A 69 -7.07 16.94 7.02
C GLY A 69 -6.51 16.43 8.35
N VAL A 70 -5.34 15.79 8.33
CA VAL A 70 -4.63 15.29 9.51
C VAL A 70 -3.14 15.65 9.38
N SER A 71 -2.47 15.88 10.50
CA SER A 71 -1.01 16.07 10.49
C SER A 71 -0.28 14.77 10.13
N LYS A 72 1.02 14.85 9.86
CA LYS A 72 1.93 13.70 9.87
C LYS A 72 1.70 12.83 11.12
N ASP A 73 1.59 11.53 10.92
CA ASP A 73 1.19 10.51 11.90
C ASP A 73 -0.14 10.76 12.62
N GLY A 74 -1.00 11.63 12.08
CA GLY A 74 -2.35 11.87 12.61
C GLY A 74 -3.26 10.64 12.46
N ILE A 75 -2.93 9.78 11.50
CA ILE A 75 -3.38 8.38 11.41
C ILE A 75 -2.15 7.54 11.79
N PRO A 76 -2.06 7.03 13.02
CA PRO A 76 -0.86 6.35 13.47
C PRO A 76 -0.75 4.96 12.82
N SER A 77 0.45 4.58 12.36
CA SER A 77 0.74 3.20 11.96
C SER A 77 0.68 2.26 13.17
N VAL A 78 0.50 0.96 12.92
CA VAL A 78 0.74 -0.07 13.94
C VAL A 78 2.15 -0.62 13.74
N ASP A 79 3.03 -0.39 14.71
CA ASP A 79 4.44 -0.74 14.60
C ASP A 79 4.82 -2.01 15.40
N ASP A 80 3.96 -2.42 16.33
CA ASP A 80 4.10 -3.65 17.14
C ASP A 80 2.79 -4.49 17.06
N PRO A 81 2.44 -5.04 15.89
CA PRO A 81 1.19 -5.79 15.73
C PRO A 81 1.18 -7.09 16.54
N ILE A 82 0.08 -7.34 17.25
CA ILE A 82 -0.13 -8.56 18.03
C ILE A 82 -1.04 -9.52 17.27
N PHE A 83 -0.63 -10.78 17.16
CA PHE A 83 -1.33 -11.81 16.41
C PHE A 83 -1.78 -12.99 17.29
N ARG A 84 -2.83 -13.69 16.83
CA ARG A 84 -3.27 -14.98 17.39
C ARG A 84 -3.54 -15.98 16.26
N PRO A 85 -3.44 -17.30 16.50
CA PRO A 85 -3.82 -18.30 15.50
C PRO A 85 -5.26 -18.08 15.02
N ILE A 86 -5.47 -18.06 13.70
CA ILE A 86 -6.79 -17.75 13.13
C ILE A 86 -7.87 -18.73 13.63
N ALA A 87 -7.49 -20.01 13.78
CA ALA A 87 -8.33 -21.07 14.32
C ALA A 87 -8.82 -20.83 15.76
N GLU A 88 -8.16 -19.95 16.53
CA GLU A 88 -8.54 -19.58 17.89
C GLU A 88 -9.35 -18.27 17.97
N THR A 89 -9.46 -17.54 16.86
CA THR A 89 -10.07 -16.19 16.82
C THR A 89 -11.52 -16.17 16.36
N ASP A 90 -12.00 -17.21 15.67
CA ASP A 90 -13.37 -17.35 15.13
C ASP A 90 -13.93 -16.05 14.48
N PRO A 91 -13.21 -15.46 13.51
CA PRO A 91 -13.68 -14.24 12.86
C PRO A 91 -14.93 -14.54 12.02
N PRO A 92 -15.85 -13.58 11.85
CA PRO A 92 -16.91 -13.70 10.86
C PRO A 92 -16.33 -14.07 9.50
N GLY A 93 -16.81 -15.16 8.88
CA GLY A 93 -16.21 -15.68 7.65
C GLY A 93 -16.17 -14.66 6.50
N ASN A 94 -17.11 -13.72 6.48
CA ASN A 94 -17.17 -12.63 5.49
C ASN A 94 -16.40 -11.36 5.90
N GLU A 95 -15.66 -11.37 7.01
CA GLU A 95 -14.82 -10.24 7.43
C GLU A 95 -13.71 -10.03 6.39
N PRO A 96 -13.61 -8.84 5.76
CA PRO A 96 -12.53 -8.58 4.81
C PRO A 96 -11.18 -8.53 5.51
N VAL A 97 -10.22 -9.29 4.98
CA VAL A 97 -8.84 -9.33 5.47
C VAL A 97 -7.87 -9.14 4.30
N PHE A 98 -6.68 -8.68 4.65
CA PHE A 98 -5.53 -8.64 3.77
C PHE A 98 -4.59 -9.76 4.18
N GLY A 99 -4.30 -10.68 3.27
CA GLY A 99 -3.49 -11.87 3.52
C GLY A 99 -2.08 -11.73 2.94
N VAL A 100 -1.07 -12.14 3.71
CA VAL A 100 0.34 -12.16 3.31
C VAL A 100 0.95 -13.51 3.65
N VAL A 101 1.72 -14.08 2.72
CA VAL A 101 2.50 -15.31 2.93
C VAL A 101 3.97 -15.04 2.61
N ARG A 102 4.88 -15.12 3.59
CA ARG A 102 6.33 -14.93 3.41
C ARG A 102 7.11 -15.89 4.30
N GLY A 103 8.26 -16.36 3.85
CA GLY A 103 9.07 -17.34 4.60
C GLY A 103 8.33 -18.59 5.10
N GLY A 104 7.21 -18.98 4.46
CA GLY A 104 6.33 -20.07 4.93
C GLY A 104 5.35 -19.71 6.06
N GLU A 105 5.36 -18.48 6.53
CA GLU A 105 4.39 -17.94 7.49
C GLU A 105 3.27 -17.19 6.76
N ALA A 106 2.03 -17.42 7.19
CA ALA A 106 0.84 -16.75 6.67
C ALA A 106 0.21 -15.89 7.77
N LYS A 107 -0.05 -14.61 7.47
CA LYS A 107 -0.75 -13.69 8.36
C LYS A 107 -1.88 -12.96 7.65
N ALA A 108 -2.96 -12.68 8.37
CA ALA A 108 -4.09 -11.89 7.93
C ALA A 108 -4.25 -10.61 8.78
N TYR A 109 -4.54 -9.50 8.11
CA TYR A 109 -4.71 -8.18 8.69
C TYR A 109 -6.17 -7.73 8.44
N PRO A 110 -7.01 -7.62 9.48
CA PRO A 110 -8.39 -7.16 9.32
C PRO A 110 -8.48 -5.78 8.68
N ARG A 111 -9.31 -5.65 7.62
CA ARG A 111 -9.55 -4.37 6.96
C ARG A 111 -10.02 -3.31 7.94
N ARG A 112 -10.84 -3.69 8.91
CA ARG A 112 -11.37 -2.78 9.94
C ARG A 112 -10.31 -2.18 10.85
N ILE A 113 -9.13 -2.81 11.00
CA ILE A 113 -7.99 -2.22 11.71
C ILE A 113 -7.23 -1.30 10.76
N LEU A 114 -6.92 -1.78 9.56
CA LEU A 114 -6.20 -1.02 8.54
C LEU A 114 -6.98 0.21 8.04
N SER A 115 -8.32 0.24 8.10
CA SER A 115 -9.11 1.46 7.85
C SER A 115 -8.84 2.58 8.86
N HIS A 116 -8.28 2.28 10.05
CA HIS A 116 -7.95 3.27 11.09
C HIS A 116 -6.47 3.60 11.17
N HIS A 117 -5.61 2.76 10.58
CA HIS A 117 -4.16 2.83 10.75
C HIS A 117 -3.40 2.95 9.43
N GLU A 118 -3.98 2.48 8.33
CA GLU A 118 -3.49 2.51 6.95
C GLU A 118 -2.15 1.78 6.70
N ILE A 119 -1.29 1.61 7.71
CA ILE A 119 0.01 0.96 7.65
C ILE A 119 0.19 0.09 8.90
N VAL A 120 0.63 -1.14 8.70
CA VAL A 120 1.15 -2.04 9.73
C VAL A 120 2.59 -2.38 9.37
N ASN A 121 3.55 -1.96 10.20
CA ASN A 121 4.93 -2.41 10.11
C ASN A 121 5.04 -3.73 10.89
N ASP A 122 5.39 -4.81 10.20
CA ASP A 122 5.44 -6.17 10.75
C ASP A 122 6.74 -6.87 10.33
N GLU A 123 6.90 -8.10 10.79
CA GLU A 123 7.83 -9.10 10.29
C GLU A 123 7.05 -10.38 9.97
N VAL A 124 7.10 -10.85 8.72
CA VAL A 124 6.41 -12.08 8.29
C VAL A 124 7.44 -13.09 7.81
N GLY A 125 7.51 -14.26 8.44
CA GLY A 125 8.47 -15.30 8.07
C GLY A 125 9.94 -14.85 8.20
N GLY A 126 10.23 -13.91 9.11
CA GLY A 126 11.56 -13.33 9.30
C GLY A 126 11.88 -12.15 8.38
N GLU A 127 10.95 -11.73 7.52
CA GLU A 127 11.12 -10.62 6.58
C GLU A 127 10.43 -9.35 7.11
N PRO A 128 11.16 -8.24 7.33
CA PRO A 128 10.55 -6.96 7.70
C PRO A 128 9.70 -6.39 6.56
N VAL A 129 8.42 -6.17 6.83
CA VAL A 129 7.45 -5.69 5.84
C VAL A 129 6.58 -4.56 6.36
N ALA A 130 6.05 -3.74 5.45
CA ALA A 130 4.93 -2.85 5.70
C ALA A 130 3.71 -3.33 4.89
N VAL A 131 2.61 -3.64 5.57
CA VAL A 131 1.33 -3.98 4.94
C VAL A 131 0.43 -2.76 5.01
N THR A 132 -0.02 -2.30 3.86
CA THR A 132 -0.65 -0.98 3.71
C THR A 132 -2.02 -1.09 3.06
N TYR A 133 -2.94 -0.21 3.45
CA TYR A 133 -4.27 -0.10 2.87
C TYR A 133 -4.71 1.36 2.87
N CYS A 134 -5.12 1.86 1.70
CA CYS A 134 -5.71 3.20 1.58
C CYS A 134 -7.23 3.09 1.37
N PRO A 135 -8.05 3.41 2.38
CA PRO A 135 -9.51 3.30 2.28
C PRO A 135 -10.13 4.19 1.20
N LEU A 136 -9.48 5.31 0.87
CA LEU A 136 -9.96 6.24 -0.15
C LEU A 136 -9.78 5.71 -1.57
N THR A 137 -8.82 4.82 -1.79
CA THR A 137 -8.54 4.25 -3.10
C THR A 137 -8.84 2.76 -3.18
N GLY A 138 -9.21 2.12 -2.05
CA GLY A 138 -9.54 0.71 -2.00
C GLY A 138 -8.39 -0.16 -2.50
N MET A 139 -7.16 0.14 -2.09
CA MET A 139 -5.99 -0.64 -2.48
C MET A 139 -5.22 -1.10 -1.26
N ALA A 140 -4.73 -2.34 -1.31
CA ALA A 140 -3.82 -2.91 -0.34
C ALA A 140 -2.54 -3.37 -1.03
N GLN A 141 -1.40 -3.09 -0.39
CA GLN A 141 -0.09 -3.39 -0.96
C GLN A 141 0.96 -3.62 0.13
N GLY A 142 1.93 -4.48 -0.15
CA GLY A 142 3.03 -4.80 0.74
C GLY A 142 4.34 -4.23 0.24
N PHE A 143 5.21 -3.81 1.14
CA PHE A 143 6.56 -3.33 0.85
C PHE A 143 7.57 -4.00 1.76
N HIS A 144 8.73 -4.37 1.25
CA HIS A 144 9.88 -4.69 2.10
C HIS A 144 10.38 -3.37 2.73
N ARG A 145 10.53 -3.36 4.05
CA ARG A 145 10.90 -2.12 4.78
C ARG A 145 12.34 -2.09 5.27
N GLY A 146 13.03 -3.24 5.26
CA GLY A 146 14.35 -3.34 5.89
C GLY A 146 14.29 -2.94 7.37
N ASP A 147 15.21 -2.08 7.81
CA ASP A 147 15.27 -1.66 9.21
C ASP A 147 14.31 -0.51 9.53
N THR A 148 13.86 0.25 8.52
CA THR A 148 12.98 1.40 8.72
C THR A 148 11.53 0.98 8.99
N THR A 149 10.73 1.94 9.44
CA THR A 149 9.28 1.85 9.51
C THR A 149 8.63 2.92 8.66
N PHE A 150 7.45 2.62 8.12
CA PHE A 150 6.65 3.57 7.36
C PHE A 150 5.57 4.21 8.25
N GLY A 151 5.30 5.48 8.01
CA GLY A 151 4.21 6.22 8.63
C GLY A 151 3.32 6.93 7.61
N VAL A 152 2.20 7.47 8.09
CA VAL A 152 1.26 8.24 7.28
C VAL A 152 1.68 9.71 7.27
N SER A 153 1.95 10.28 6.09
CA SER A 153 2.42 11.68 5.98
C SER A 153 1.33 12.71 6.29
N GLY A 154 0.06 12.30 6.28
CA GLY A 154 -1.11 13.20 6.31
C GLY A 154 -1.42 13.86 4.96
N ARG A 155 -0.65 13.54 3.92
CA ARG A 155 -0.84 14.03 2.56
C ARG A 155 -1.38 12.95 1.63
N LEU A 156 -2.04 13.41 0.58
CA LEU A 156 -2.66 12.57 -0.44
C LEU A 156 -2.37 13.14 -1.82
N VAL A 157 -2.14 12.28 -2.80
CA VAL A 157 -2.18 12.64 -4.22
C VAL A 157 -3.12 11.69 -4.93
N ASN A 158 -4.02 12.21 -5.78
CA ASN A 158 -5.07 11.39 -6.41
C ASN A 158 -5.96 10.62 -5.39
N SER A 159 -6.23 11.20 -4.21
CA SER A 159 -6.83 10.53 -3.04
C SER A 159 -6.05 9.34 -2.45
N ASN A 160 -4.89 8.98 -3.02
CA ASN A 160 -4.04 7.89 -2.53
C ASN A 160 -3.14 8.37 -1.39
N LEU A 161 -2.93 7.49 -0.42
CA LEU A 161 -2.04 7.69 0.72
C LEU A 161 -0.62 7.99 0.23
N ILE A 162 -0.03 9.08 0.73
CA ILE A 162 1.41 9.28 0.68
C ILE A 162 1.99 8.78 2.00
N MET A 163 2.73 7.68 1.94
CA MET A 163 3.51 7.17 3.05
C MET A 163 4.81 7.95 3.17
N TYR A 164 5.46 7.87 4.32
CA TYR A 164 6.85 8.30 4.47
C TYR A 164 7.66 7.24 5.22
N ASP A 165 8.95 7.10 4.94
CA ASP A 165 9.85 6.26 5.72
C ASP A 165 10.55 7.08 6.82
N ARG A 166 10.72 6.50 8.01
CA ARG A 166 11.30 7.22 9.16
C ARG A 166 12.81 7.44 9.04
N ALA A 167 13.51 6.59 8.29
CA ALA A 167 14.94 6.69 8.02
C ALA A 167 15.33 7.95 7.24
N THR A 168 14.60 8.29 6.17
CA THR A 168 14.97 9.36 5.23
C THR A 168 13.95 10.48 5.11
N ASP A 169 12.75 10.30 5.66
CA ASP A 169 11.61 11.20 5.51
C ASP A 169 11.18 11.42 4.04
N SER A 170 11.44 10.44 3.17
CA SER A 170 11.03 10.48 1.76
C SER A 170 9.54 10.15 1.61
N TRP A 171 8.91 10.68 0.58
CA TRP A 171 7.47 10.51 0.34
C TRP A 171 7.18 9.50 -0.76
N TRP A 172 6.27 8.58 -0.44
CA TRP A 172 5.95 7.42 -1.28
C TRP A 172 4.43 7.34 -1.48
N PRO A 173 3.88 7.82 -2.61
CA PRO A 173 2.51 7.51 -2.99
C PRO A 173 2.37 6.00 -3.09
N GLN A 174 1.49 5.43 -2.26
CA GLN A 174 1.31 3.99 -2.12
C GLN A 174 1.10 3.31 -3.48
N MET A 175 0.27 3.90 -4.36
CA MET A 175 -0.01 3.34 -5.68
C MET A 175 1.18 3.35 -6.62
N LEU A 176 2.16 4.23 -6.46
CA LEU A 176 3.29 4.32 -7.40
C LEU A 176 4.51 3.54 -6.92
N ALA A 177 4.65 3.35 -5.62
CA ALA A 177 5.85 2.79 -4.98
C ALA A 177 7.16 3.55 -5.28
N THR A 178 7.09 4.68 -5.97
CA THR A 178 8.25 5.51 -6.33
C THR A 178 8.31 6.75 -5.46
N GLY A 179 9.50 7.08 -4.96
CA GLY A 179 9.74 8.27 -4.15
C GLY A 179 9.51 9.54 -4.96
N ILE A 180 8.65 10.44 -4.47
CA ILE A 180 8.35 11.72 -5.17
C ILE A 180 8.98 12.94 -4.51
N ASP A 181 9.39 12.83 -3.26
CA ASP A 181 10.04 13.89 -2.49
C ASP A 181 11.02 13.28 -1.47
N GLY A 182 12.03 14.04 -1.07
CA GLY A 182 13.05 13.62 -0.10
C GLY A 182 14.27 12.91 -0.71
N PRO A 183 15.19 12.40 0.14
CA PRO A 183 16.45 11.80 -0.30
C PRO A 183 16.33 10.62 -1.26
N MET A 184 15.21 9.89 -1.23
CA MET A 184 14.94 8.72 -2.06
C MET A 184 14.07 9.05 -3.29
N ALA A 185 13.96 10.32 -3.68
CA ALA A 185 13.17 10.70 -4.84
C ALA A 185 13.69 10.03 -6.14
N GLY A 186 12.79 9.40 -6.89
CA GLY A 186 13.08 8.63 -8.09
C GLY A 186 13.37 7.13 -7.86
N GLU A 187 13.62 6.72 -6.62
CA GLU A 187 13.81 5.30 -6.27
C GLU A 187 12.45 4.57 -6.22
N THR A 188 12.44 3.26 -6.48
CA THR A 188 11.23 2.42 -6.44
C THR A 188 11.34 1.39 -5.32
N LEU A 189 10.36 1.38 -4.40
CA LEU A 189 10.29 0.43 -3.30
C LEU A 189 10.16 -1.00 -3.80
N ASP A 190 10.82 -1.92 -3.10
CA ASP A 190 10.62 -3.35 -3.30
C ASP A 190 9.24 -3.77 -2.76
N GLU A 191 8.31 -4.05 -3.68
CA GLU A 191 6.89 -4.23 -3.42
C GLU A 191 6.40 -5.64 -3.69
N PHE A 192 5.29 -5.99 -3.04
CA PHE A 192 4.74 -7.31 -3.14
C PHE A 192 3.22 -7.42 -2.96
N SER A 193 2.65 -8.52 -3.46
CA SER A 193 1.20 -8.72 -3.50
C SER A 193 0.61 -9.00 -2.13
N VAL A 194 -0.49 -8.32 -1.81
CA VAL A 194 -1.31 -8.57 -0.63
C VAL A 194 -2.67 -9.07 -1.11
N ALA A 195 -3.09 -10.24 -0.64
CA ALA A 195 -4.37 -10.82 -1.05
C ALA A 195 -5.51 -10.11 -0.32
N TRP A 196 -6.32 -9.31 -1.00
CA TRP A 196 -7.56 -8.84 -0.42
C TRP A 196 -8.60 -9.95 -0.55
N THR A 197 -9.07 -10.50 0.57
CA THR A 197 -10.00 -11.65 0.60
C THR A 197 -10.92 -11.57 1.84
N THR A 198 -11.63 -12.64 2.16
CA THR A 198 -12.40 -12.80 3.39
C THR A 198 -11.69 -13.69 4.41
N ALA A 199 -11.96 -13.52 5.70
CA ALA A 199 -11.35 -14.32 6.75
C ALA A 199 -11.67 -15.82 6.61
N GLY A 200 -12.86 -16.17 6.11
CA GLY A 200 -13.26 -17.55 5.87
C GLY A 200 -12.51 -18.20 4.70
N ASP A 201 -12.41 -17.49 3.58
CA ASP A 201 -11.64 -17.93 2.41
C ASP A 201 -10.16 -18.09 2.76
N TRP A 202 -9.61 -17.09 3.46
CA TRP A 202 -8.24 -17.11 3.95
C TRP A 202 -7.98 -18.27 4.91
N ALA A 203 -8.84 -18.48 5.91
CA ALA A 203 -8.70 -19.58 6.87
C ALA A 203 -8.82 -20.96 6.19
N THR A 204 -9.62 -21.07 5.14
CA THR A 204 -9.72 -22.31 4.33
C THR A 204 -8.40 -22.61 3.63
N ARG A 205 -7.77 -21.60 3.02
CA ARG A 205 -6.51 -21.75 2.29
C ARG A 205 -5.28 -21.84 3.20
N HIS A 206 -5.33 -21.18 4.36
CA HIS A 206 -4.25 -21.03 5.33
C HIS A 206 -4.76 -21.26 6.77
N PRO A 207 -5.14 -22.50 7.13
CA PRO A 207 -5.75 -22.81 8.43
C PRO A 207 -4.81 -22.59 9.62
N ASP A 208 -3.50 -22.68 9.38
CA ASP A 208 -2.45 -22.44 10.39
C ASP A 208 -1.97 -20.98 10.42
N SER A 209 -2.65 -20.07 9.71
CA SER A 209 -2.27 -18.65 9.67
C SER A 209 -2.56 -17.92 10.98
N LEU A 210 -1.95 -16.75 11.11
CA LEU A 210 -2.19 -15.83 12.20
C LEU A 210 -3.15 -14.71 11.79
N LEU A 211 -4.01 -14.27 12.70
CA LEU A 211 -4.88 -13.11 12.54
C LEU A 211 -4.44 -11.98 13.48
N MET A 212 -4.27 -10.78 12.93
CA MET A 212 -3.96 -9.59 13.72
C MET A 212 -5.11 -9.25 14.67
N THR A 213 -4.77 -8.95 15.92
CA THR A 213 -5.72 -8.60 16.98
C THR A 213 -5.92 -7.09 17.06
N GLU A 214 -6.93 -6.66 17.83
CA GLU A 214 -7.18 -5.24 18.12
C GLU A 214 -6.20 -4.64 19.15
N GLU A 215 -5.23 -5.42 19.64
CA GLU A 215 -4.21 -4.97 20.59
C GLU A 215 -3.11 -4.19 19.86
N THR A 216 -3.48 -3.05 19.29
CA THR A 216 -2.62 -2.20 18.45
C THR A 216 -1.83 -1.15 19.22
N GLY A 217 -2.05 -1.03 20.54
CA GLY A 217 -1.57 0.08 21.36
C GLY A 217 -2.42 1.35 21.31
N TYR A 218 -3.49 1.38 20.50
CA TYR A 218 -4.37 2.55 20.35
C TYR A 218 -5.80 2.27 20.84
N VAL A 219 -6.42 3.28 21.46
CA VAL A 219 -7.85 3.24 21.80
C VAL A 219 -8.66 3.66 20.58
N ARG A 220 -9.27 2.69 19.91
CA ARG A 220 -10.13 2.85 18.73
C ARG A 220 -11.38 1.97 18.84
N ARG A 221 -12.39 2.30 18.04
CA ARG A 221 -13.59 1.47 17.84
C ARG A 221 -13.49 0.83 16.47
N TYR A 222 -12.86 -0.35 16.40
CA TYR A 222 -12.61 -1.06 15.15
C TYR A 222 -13.86 -1.74 14.57
N ASP A 223 -14.98 -1.72 15.28
CA ASP A 223 -16.29 -2.14 14.80
C ASP A 223 -16.96 -1.09 13.89
N GLU A 224 -16.45 0.16 13.89
CA GLU A 224 -16.95 1.26 13.07
C GLU A 224 -15.88 1.68 12.04
N ASP A 225 -16.14 1.43 10.76
CA ASP A 225 -15.29 1.89 9.67
C ASP A 225 -15.54 3.39 9.41
N PRO A 226 -14.51 4.26 9.52
CA PRO A 226 -14.67 5.71 9.39
C PRO A 226 -15.04 6.15 7.96
N TYR A 227 -14.91 5.27 6.97
CA TYR A 227 -15.23 5.53 5.57
C TYR A 227 -16.57 4.92 5.15
N GLY A 228 -17.15 3.98 5.89
CA GLY A 228 -18.44 3.35 5.57
C GLY A 228 -18.34 1.83 5.46
N SER A 229 -19.29 1.18 4.79
CA SER A 229 -19.25 -0.27 4.59
C SER A 229 -19.35 -0.63 3.10
N TYR A 230 -18.71 -1.72 2.71
CA TYR A 230 -18.92 -2.38 1.41
C TYR A 230 -20.12 -3.33 1.45
N VAL A 231 -20.42 -3.92 2.62
CA VAL A 231 -21.49 -4.92 2.80
C VAL A 231 -22.31 -4.56 4.05
N PRO A 232 -23.51 -3.94 3.93
CA PRO A 232 -24.05 -3.32 2.71
C PRO A 232 -23.32 -2.03 2.34
N LEU A 233 -23.30 -1.71 1.04
CA LEU A 233 -22.60 -0.55 0.51
C LEU A 233 -23.16 0.76 1.09
N SER A 234 -22.30 1.55 1.75
CA SER A 234 -22.68 2.78 2.45
C SER A 234 -21.51 3.75 2.63
N GLY A 235 -21.79 4.96 3.12
CA GLY A 235 -20.76 5.95 3.45
C GLY A 235 -20.05 6.55 2.23
N TYR A 236 -18.72 6.58 2.26
CA TYR A 236 -17.86 7.00 1.16
C TYR A 236 -17.95 6.02 -0.02
N TYR A 237 -17.97 4.71 0.27
CA TYR A 237 -17.92 3.65 -0.74
C TYR A 237 -19.12 3.66 -1.70
N SER A 238 -20.30 4.05 -1.24
CA SER A 238 -21.51 4.13 -2.07
C SER A 238 -21.65 5.40 -2.94
N ARG A 239 -20.80 6.41 -2.73
CA ARG A 239 -20.91 7.69 -3.46
C ARG A 239 -20.10 7.68 -4.74
N ASN A 240 -20.66 8.21 -5.83
CA ASN A 240 -19.91 8.36 -7.09
C ASN A 240 -18.72 9.32 -6.98
N GLY A 241 -18.82 10.35 -6.12
CA GLY A 241 -17.77 11.35 -5.95
C GLY A 241 -16.56 10.83 -5.18
N THR A 242 -15.37 11.26 -5.60
CA THR A 242 -14.12 11.10 -4.86
C THR A 242 -14.04 12.15 -3.74
N ARG A 243 -13.20 11.90 -2.73
CA ARG A 243 -13.03 12.85 -1.61
C ARG A 243 -12.15 14.03 -2.01
N PHE A 244 -11.16 13.75 -2.86
CA PHE A 244 -10.27 14.73 -3.47
C PHE A 244 -10.32 14.59 -5.00
N PRO A 245 -10.00 15.66 -5.75
CA PRO A 245 -9.92 15.58 -7.22
C PRO A 245 -8.98 14.47 -7.67
N ALA A 246 -9.38 13.76 -8.72
CA ALA A 246 -8.51 12.80 -9.39
C ALA A 246 -7.56 13.53 -10.35
N LEU A 247 -6.35 13.00 -10.53
CA LEU A 247 -5.35 13.56 -11.46
C LEU A 247 -5.81 13.49 -12.93
N ALA A 248 -6.56 12.44 -13.26
CA ALA A 248 -7.28 12.29 -14.50
C ALA A 248 -8.69 11.74 -14.21
N SER A 249 -9.67 12.14 -15.02
CA SER A 249 -11.01 11.56 -14.95
C SER A 249 -11.09 10.40 -15.93
N PRO A 250 -11.45 9.18 -15.48
CA PRO A 250 -11.74 8.12 -16.43
C PRO A 250 -12.93 8.54 -17.32
N GLU A 251 -12.81 8.38 -18.63
CA GLU A 251 -13.89 8.71 -19.57
C GLU A 251 -15.07 7.72 -19.47
N ALA A 252 -14.83 6.52 -18.94
CA ALA A 252 -15.81 5.45 -18.85
C ALA A 252 -15.82 4.75 -17.48
N GLY A 253 -17.01 4.27 -17.10
CA GLY A 253 -17.26 3.46 -15.91
C GLY A 253 -17.52 4.18 -14.60
N HIS A 254 -17.89 3.40 -13.59
CA HIS A 254 -18.09 3.93 -12.25
C HIS A 254 -16.72 4.21 -11.61
N ALA A 255 -16.52 5.42 -11.07
CA ALA A 255 -15.25 5.83 -10.47
C ALA A 255 -14.72 4.84 -9.41
N LYS A 256 -15.61 4.17 -8.68
CA LYS A 256 -15.28 3.23 -7.61
C LYS A 256 -15.59 1.76 -7.93
N SER A 257 -15.68 1.39 -9.20
CA SER A 257 -15.53 -0.04 -9.54
C SER A 257 -14.12 -0.48 -9.17
N VAL A 258 -13.94 -1.74 -8.78
CA VAL A 258 -12.63 -2.28 -8.44
C VAL A 258 -12.01 -2.92 -9.68
N VAL A 259 -10.73 -2.64 -9.88
CA VAL A 259 -9.91 -3.24 -10.92
C VAL A 259 -8.75 -3.99 -10.30
N VAL A 260 -8.37 -5.10 -10.91
CA VAL A 260 -7.06 -5.74 -10.71
C VAL A 260 -6.10 -5.07 -11.68
N GLY A 261 -5.24 -4.20 -11.15
CA GLY A 261 -4.28 -3.44 -11.93
C GLY A 261 -2.90 -4.10 -11.94
N ALA A 262 -2.20 -4.08 -13.07
CA ALA A 262 -0.80 -4.48 -13.19
C ALA A 262 0.00 -3.43 -13.96
N ARG A 263 1.28 -3.30 -13.63
CA ARG A 263 2.20 -2.31 -14.20
C ARG A 263 3.57 -2.89 -14.54
N THR A 264 4.24 -2.25 -15.47
CA THR A 264 5.63 -2.53 -15.89
C THR A 264 6.34 -1.21 -16.16
N GLU A 265 7.63 -1.26 -16.52
CA GLU A 265 8.39 -0.10 -17.00
C GLU A 265 7.73 0.62 -18.19
N THR A 266 6.98 -0.11 -19.03
CA THR A 266 6.46 0.43 -20.30
C THR A 266 5.01 0.88 -20.25
N GLY A 267 4.27 0.55 -19.19
CA GLY A 267 2.86 0.91 -19.09
C GLY A 267 2.09 0.15 -18.01
N ALA A 268 0.77 0.27 -18.06
CA ALA A 268 -0.16 -0.31 -17.11
C ALA A 268 -1.39 -0.92 -17.80
N VAL A 269 -2.06 -1.83 -17.10
CA VAL A 269 -3.32 -2.47 -17.51
C VAL A 269 -4.23 -2.63 -16.30
N ALA A 270 -5.53 -2.49 -16.52
CA ALA A 270 -6.57 -2.72 -15.51
C ALA A 270 -7.61 -3.72 -16.03
N PHE A 271 -7.92 -4.72 -15.21
CA PHE A 271 -8.99 -5.68 -15.46
C PHE A 271 -10.13 -5.40 -14.47
N ASP A 272 -11.36 -5.22 -14.94
CA ASP A 272 -12.52 -5.12 -14.05
C ASP A 272 -12.64 -6.40 -13.20
N GLU A 273 -12.60 -6.24 -11.87
CA GLU A 273 -12.52 -7.38 -10.94
C GLU A 273 -13.75 -8.28 -11.06
N ALA A 274 -14.95 -7.68 -11.16
CA ALA A 274 -16.20 -8.43 -11.26
C ALA A 274 -16.30 -9.22 -12.58
N THR A 275 -15.86 -8.61 -13.70
CA THR A 275 -15.76 -9.28 -14.99
C THR A 275 -14.74 -10.42 -14.91
N LEU A 276 -13.56 -10.18 -14.33
CA LEU A 276 -12.52 -11.20 -14.16
C LEU A 276 -13.03 -12.39 -13.33
N ARG A 277 -13.74 -12.15 -12.23
CA ARG A 277 -14.29 -13.21 -11.38
C ARG A 277 -15.37 -14.02 -12.10
N SER A 278 -16.17 -13.39 -12.96
CA SER A 278 -17.22 -14.04 -13.74
C SER A 278 -16.67 -14.85 -14.92
N GLU A 279 -15.79 -14.25 -15.72
CA GLU A 279 -15.23 -14.87 -16.94
C GLU A 279 -14.02 -15.76 -16.67
N ARG A 280 -13.39 -15.59 -15.50
CA ARG A 280 -12.21 -16.29 -14.97
C ARG A 280 -10.90 -16.10 -15.72
N VAL A 281 -10.95 -15.77 -17.00
CA VAL A 281 -9.77 -15.45 -17.82
C VAL A 281 -10.07 -14.21 -18.65
N LEU A 282 -9.23 -13.19 -18.53
CA LEU A 282 -9.27 -12.00 -19.38
C LEU A 282 -7.90 -11.78 -20.02
N THR A 283 -7.87 -11.35 -21.28
CA THR A 283 -6.62 -11.05 -21.99
C THR A 283 -6.54 -9.57 -22.31
N GLY A 284 -5.36 -8.98 -22.16
CA GLY A 284 -5.12 -7.57 -22.41
C GLY A 284 -3.69 -7.28 -22.85
N THR A 285 -3.36 -5.99 -22.91
CA THR A 285 -2.00 -5.51 -23.16
C THR A 285 -1.62 -4.49 -22.10
N VAL A 286 -0.33 -4.41 -21.77
CA VAL A 286 0.21 -3.38 -20.88
C VAL A 286 0.41 -2.08 -21.67
N GLY A 287 -0.49 -1.13 -21.50
CA GLY A 287 -0.62 0.03 -22.39
C GLY A 287 -1.19 -0.32 -23.77
N ASP A 288 -1.58 0.70 -24.54
CA ASP A 288 -2.15 0.50 -25.88
C ASP A 288 -1.12 -0.12 -26.84
N GLY A 289 -1.42 -1.32 -27.34
CA GLY A 289 -0.55 -2.08 -28.24
C GLY A 289 0.74 -2.63 -27.60
N GLY A 290 0.83 -2.62 -26.27
CA GLY A 290 2.01 -3.11 -25.53
C GLY A 290 2.06 -4.63 -25.35
N ALA A 291 2.85 -5.07 -24.37
CA ALA A 291 3.08 -6.49 -24.11
C ALA A 291 1.79 -7.21 -23.70
N ALA A 292 1.53 -8.37 -24.31
CA ALA A 292 0.35 -9.18 -24.02
C ALA A 292 0.39 -9.76 -22.61
N VAL A 293 -0.77 -9.76 -21.96
CA VAL A 293 -0.97 -10.29 -20.60
C VAL A 293 -2.27 -11.08 -20.53
N VAL A 294 -2.33 -11.98 -19.55
CA VAL A 294 -3.54 -12.71 -19.16
C VAL A 294 -3.79 -12.53 -17.67
N ALA A 295 -5.02 -12.16 -17.32
CA ALA A 295 -5.49 -12.14 -15.96
C ALA A 295 -6.35 -13.39 -15.69
N VAL A 296 -6.17 -14.01 -14.53
CA VAL A 296 -6.96 -15.16 -14.07
C VAL A 296 -7.53 -14.92 -12.69
N ALA A 297 -8.75 -15.41 -12.44
CA ALA A 297 -9.39 -15.29 -11.13
C ALA A 297 -8.95 -16.42 -10.19
N ASP A 298 -8.56 -16.09 -8.96
CA ASP A 298 -8.50 -17.04 -7.86
C ASP A 298 -9.87 -17.07 -7.18
N GLN A 299 -10.64 -18.13 -7.43
CA GLN A 299 -11.97 -18.31 -6.86
C GLN A 299 -11.91 -18.69 -5.37
N THR A 300 -10.79 -19.25 -4.90
CA THR A 300 -10.62 -19.64 -3.49
C THR A 300 -10.37 -18.41 -2.62
N LEU A 301 -9.57 -17.46 -3.11
CA LEU A 301 -9.26 -16.23 -2.39
C LEU A 301 -10.10 -15.03 -2.86
N SER A 302 -10.99 -15.19 -3.84
CA SER A 302 -11.79 -14.11 -4.42
C SER A 302 -10.93 -12.91 -4.87
N THR A 303 -9.83 -13.18 -5.58
CA THR A 303 -8.89 -12.17 -6.10
C THR A 303 -8.46 -12.52 -7.54
N GLY A 304 -7.53 -11.77 -8.11
CA GLY A 304 -7.00 -11.99 -9.46
C GLY A 304 -5.47 -11.95 -9.53
N HIS A 305 -4.93 -12.68 -10.50
CA HIS A 305 -3.49 -12.68 -10.81
C HIS A 305 -3.29 -12.30 -12.27
N VAL A 306 -2.19 -11.59 -12.57
CA VAL A 306 -1.84 -11.18 -13.93
C VAL A 306 -0.50 -11.78 -14.32
N TYR A 307 -0.41 -12.31 -15.53
CA TYR A 307 0.79 -12.94 -16.08
C TYR A 307 1.16 -12.33 -17.42
N ARG A 308 2.47 -12.21 -17.69
CA ARG A 308 2.97 -11.94 -19.04
C ARG A 308 2.61 -13.12 -19.94
N ASN A 309 2.09 -12.82 -21.13
CA ASN A 309 1.70 -13.82 -22.11
C ASN A 309 2.16 -13.47 -23.54
N PRO A 310 3.47 -13.20 -23.78
CA PRO A 310 3.97 -12.73 -25.07
C PRO A 310 3.77 -13.75 -26.19
N ASP A 311 3.78 -15.04 -25.86
CA ASP A 311 3.65 -16.14 -26.82
C ASP A 311 2.20 -16.55 -27.07
N SER A 312 1.23 -15.81 -26.53
CA SER A 312 -0.21 -16.09 -26.67
C SER A 312 -0.58 -17.51 -26.23
N ALA A 313 -0.04 -17.96 -25.10
CA ALA A 313 -0.41 -19.22 -24.48
C ALA A 313 -1.93 -19.26 -24.23
N ALA A 314 -2.55 -20.38 -24.56
CA ALA A 314 -3.97 -20.62 -24.30
C ALA A 314 -4.15 -20.93 -22.81
N VAL A 315 -4.91 -20.08 -22.11
CA VAL A 315 -5.25 -20.26 -20.69
C VAL A 315 -6.74 -20.47 -20.58
N GLU A 316 -7.16 -21.59 -20.01
CA GLU A 316 -8.57 -21.98 -19.90
C GLU A 316 -8.89 -22.41 -18.47
N PRO A 317 -10.07 -22.06 -17.93
CA PRO A 317 -10.50 -22.57 -16.64
C PRO A 317 -10.71 -24.10 -16.68
N ASP A 318 -10.29 -24.81 -15.63
CA ASP A 318 -10.51 -26.25 -15.47
C ASP A 318 -10.83 -26.59 -14.00
N GLY A 319 -12.11 -26.76 -13.66
CA GLY A 319 -12.54 -26.84 -12.26
C GLY A 319 -12.16 -25.56 -11.51
N ASP A 320 -11.53 -25.66 -10.33
CA ASP A 320 -10.98 -24.49 -9.61
C ASP A 320 -9.55 -24.11 -10.06
N GLU A 321 -8.99 -24.89 -10.98
CA GLU A 321 -7.65 -24.74 -11.55
C GLU A 321 -7.73 -24.19 -12.98
N TYR A 322 -6.58 -24.21 -13.67
CA TYR A 322 -6.39 -23.74 -15.03
C TYR A 322 -5.60 -24.74 -15.87
N ARG A 323 -5.90 -24.75 -17.16
CA ARG A 323 -5.13 -25.41 -18.20
C ARG A 323 -4.33 -24.38 -18.98
N VAL A 324 -3.04 -24.63 -19.20
CA VAL A 324 -2.15 -23.78 -20.01
C VAL A 324 -1.58 -24.59 -21.17
N ASN A 325 -1.86 -24.17 -22.41
CA ASN A 325 -1.44 -24.87 -23.63
C ASN A 325 -1.79 -26.37 -23.69
N GLY A 326 -2.91 -26.75 -23.06
CA GLY A 326 -3.37 -28.13 -23.01
C GLY A 326 -2.93 -28.92 -21.76
N GLU A 327 -2.01 -28.38 -20.94
CA GLU A 327 -1.56 -28.99 -19.68
C GLU A 327 -2.40 -28.49 -18.50
N ASP A 328 -2.92 -29.41 -17.68
CA ASP A 328 -3.83 -29.15 -16.56
C ASP A 328 -3.10 -29.09 -15.20
N GLY A 329 -3.83 -28.75 -14.13
CA GLY A 329 -3.32 -28.81 -12.77
C GLY A 329 -2.66 -27.54 -12.23
N PHE A 330 -2.88 -26.38 -12.87
CA PHE A 330 -2.29 -25.12 -12.41
C PHE A 330 -3.27 -24.32 -11.53
N ALA A 331 -2.84 -23.99 -10.31
CA ALA A 331 -3.55 -23.03 -9.49
C ALA A 331 -3.48 -21.63 -10.11
N ALA A 332 -4.47 -20.77 -9.82
CA ALA A 332 -4.52 -19.40 -10.34
C ALA A 332 -3.24 -18.60 -10.04
N ALA A 333 -2.60 -18.85 -8.89
CA ALA A 333 -1.39 -18.17 -8.43
C ALA A 333 -0.08 -18.76 -8.97
N ASP A 334 -0.14 -19.92 -9.65
CA ASP A 334 1.01 -20.76 -10.02
C ASP A 334 0.95 -21.21 -11.49
N LEU A 335 0.41 -20.36 -12.38
CA LEU A 335 0.49 -20.64 -13.82
C LEU A 335 1.97 -20.73 -14.26
N PRO A 336 2.31 -21.55 -15.28
CA PRO A 336 3.67 -21.67 -15.81
C PRO A 336 4.02 -20.48 -16.73
N LEU A 337 3.66 -19.27 -16.30
CA LEU A 337 3.89 -18.00 -16.96
C LEU A 337 4.56 -17.04 -15.97
N GLU A 338 5.21 -16.01 -16.47
CA GLU A 338 5.84 -15.01 -15.61
C GLU A 338 4.77 -14.10 -14.97
N ARG A 339 4.65 -14.16 -13.64
CA ARG A 339 3.66 -13.39 -12.88
C ARG A 339 4.08 -11.92 -12.77
N LEU A 340 3.14 -11.02 -13.07
CA LEU A 340 3.25 -9.60 -12.75
C LEU A 340 2.72 -9.34 -11.36
N LEU A 341 3.32 -8.37 -10.66
CA LEU A 341 2.67 -7.82 -9.49
C LEU A 341 1.37 -7.14 -9.91
N ALA A 342 0.28 -7.55 -9.28
CA ALA A 342 -1.04 -7.00 -9.48
C ALA A 342 -1.72 -6.79 -8.13
N PHE A 343 -2.60 -5.80 -8.07
CA PHE A 343 -3.35 -5.48 -6.86
C PHE A 343 -4.65 -4.77 -7.20
N ASP A 344 -5.59 -4.85 -6.27
CA ASP A 344 -6.90 -4.22 -6.37
C ASP A 344 -6.80 -2.71 -6.13
N ALA A 345 -7.55 -1.94 -6.91
CA ALA A 345 -7.74 -0.51 -6.68
C ALA A 345 -9.10 -0.05 -7.22
N MET A 346 -9.65 1.02 -6.65
CA MET A 346 -10.77 1.72 -7.27
C MET A 346 -10.33 2.35 -8.59
N TRP A 347 -11.18 2.24 -9.60
CA TRP A 347 -10.89 2.63 -10.98
C TRP A 347 -10.42 4.08 -11.12
N PHE A 348 -11.03 5.04 -10.42
CA PHE A 348 -10.62 6.44 -10.49
C PHE A 348 -9.17 6.65 -10.04
N ALA A 349 -8.74 5.88 -9.04
CA ALA A 349 -7.40 6.00 -8.48
C ALA A 349 -6.40 5.43 -9.49
N TRP A 350 -6.69 4.23 -10.02
CA TRP A 350 -5.85 3.61 -11.06
C TRP A 350 -5.75 4.49 -12.31
N ALA A 351 -6.89 4.86 -12.91
CA ALA A 351 -6.93 5.71 -14.11
C ALA A 351 -6.32 7.10 -13.87
N GLY A 352 -6.38 7.61 -12.63
CA GLY A 352 -5.76 8.87 -12.28
C GLY A 352 -4.23 8.82 -12.29
N PHE A 353 -3.59 7.70 -11.93
CA PHE A 353 -2.13 7.56 -12.02
C PHE A 353 -1.66 7.00 -13.38
N TYR A 354 -2.52 6.23 -14.06
CA TYR A 354 -2.22 5.58 -15.34
C TYR A 354 -3.28 5.96 -16.38
N PRO A 355 -3.32 7.21 -16.86
CA PRO A 355 -4.34 7.67 -17.82
C PRO A 355 -4.30 6.92 -19.15
N ASP A 356 -3.14 6.40 -19.54
CA ASP A 356 -2.94 5.61 -20.77
C ASP A 356 -3.13 4.09 -20.55
N THR A 357 -3.62 3.68 -19.37
CA THR A 357 -3.87 2.26 -19.06
C THR A 357 -4.87 1.66 -20.03
N THR A 358 -4.60 0.43 -20.48
CA THR A 358 -5.64 -0.37 -21.13
C THR A 358 -6.64 -0.82 -20.06
N PHE A 359 -7.94 -0.74 -20.36
CA PHE A 359 -9.01 -1.28 -19.53
C PHE A 359 -9.62 -2.50 -20.21
N VAL A 360 -9.77 -3.59 -19.47
CA VAL A 360 -10.31 -4.87 -19.96
C VAL A 360 -11.50 -5.29 -19.09
N GLY A 361 -12.61 -5.61 -19.74
CA GLY A 361 -13.86 -6.05 -19.10
C GLY A 361 -15.01 -5.07 -19.27
N GLU A 362 -16.08 -5.27 -18.51
CA GLU A 362 -17.22 -4.35 -18.48
C GLU A 362 -17.06 -3.35 -17.34
N HIS A 363 -17.46 -2.09 -17.54
CA HIS A 363 -17.45 -1.13 -16.45
C HIS A 363 -18.58 -1.43 -15.45
N THR A 364 -18.22 -2.07 -14.33
CA THR A 364 -19.18 -2.44 -13.28
C THR A 364 -19.46 -1.30 -12.30
N GLY A 365 -20.34 -1.53 -11.32
CA GLY A 365 -20.78 -0.55 -10.33
C GLY A 365 -19.78 -0.36 -9.18
N ALA A 366 -20.14 0.50 -8.22
CA ALA A 366 -19.41 0.63 -6.96
C ALA A 366 -19.50 -0.65 -6.11
N GLY A 367 -18.43 -0.99 -5.40
CA GLY A 367 -18.38 -2.12 -4.49
C GLY A 367 -16.94 -2.53 -4.21
N ASP A 368 -16.75 -3.62 -3.49
CA ASP A 368 -15.48 -4.36 -3.39
C ASP A 368 -15.44 -5.55 -4.37
N GLY A 369 -16.34 -5.56 -5.36
CA GLY A 369 -16.44 -6.63 -6.35
C GLY A 369 -16.92 -7.98 -5.78
N ARG A 370 -17.39 -8.02 -4.52
CA ARG A 370 -17.57 -9.27 -3.74
C ARG A 370 -18.99 -9.62 -3.34
#